data_AF-A0A165KYY3-F1
#
_entry.id   AF-A0A165KYY3-F1
#
_cell.length_a   1.000
_cell.length_b   1.000
_cell.length_c   1.000
_cell.angle_alpha   90.00
_cell.angle_beta   90.00
_cell.angle_gamma   90.00
#
_symmetry.space_group_name_H-M   'P 1'
#
loop_
_entity.id
_entity.type
_entity.pdbx_description
1 polymer ?
#
loop_
_entity_poly.entity_id
_entity_poly.type
_entity_poly.pdbx_seq_one_letter_code
_entity_poly.pdbx_strand_id
1 'polypeptide(L)'
;MNPAGRPPVQAHLLLNLPLPASMSYIDHINQIQQFLEQVEPSTGRPVWVPANKIAARAPITAQDAYQLAKELTSLESEIYLRITRDECLWYPLVGASGALEESLQLQSKIESWVLTSLLEPDQVEDRAARFDQWIMIAFHCRKLGNLSTACTILRAFRRQALRRLRVTSAYLTRHQALEELQNLINPYDDYERVVALVAAPRKLTWCVPPLDAYIDCFSTGGSATVEQFLRKQTFSDSDGEDAAGPRYAIKRNEFLQAYMMNALDAASPVDEDWLDARTRELKAAEASLL
;
A
#
# COMPACT_ATOMS: atom_id res chain seq x y z
N MET A 1 13.32 22.86 -35.19
CA MET A 1 14.68 22.28 -35.01
C MET A 1 15.01 22.42 -33.54
N ASN A 2 14.95 21.31 -32.79
CA ASN A 2 15.24 21.24 -31.37
C ASN A 2 16.47 20.31 -31.23
N PRO A 3 17.59 20.74 -30.65
CA PRO A 3 18.83 19.96 -30.68
C PRO A 3 18.79 18.86 -29.60
N ALA A 4 19.21 17.66 -30.01
CA ALA A 4 19.66 16.54 -29.17
C ALA A 4 18.72 16.10 -28.04
N GLY A 5 17.74 15.25 -28.37
CA GLY A 5 17.15 14.33 -27.41
C GLY A 5 18.24 13.39 -26.87
N ARG A 6 18.65 13.59 -25.61
CA ARG A 6 19.29 12.53 -24.82
C ARG A 6 18.19 11.75 -24.10
N PRO A 7 18.23 10.41 -24.09
CA PRO A 7 17.26 9.62 -23.36
C PRO A 7 17.37 9.93 -21.85
N PRO A 8 16.25 9.87 -21.11
CA PRO A 8 16.29 9.96 -19.66
C PRO A 8 17.08 8.77 -19.12
N VAL A 9 18.22 9.03 -18.50
CA VAL A 9 18.97 7.99 -17.78
C VAL A 9 18.18 7.68 -16.52
N GLN A 10 17.64 6.47 -16.44
CA GLN A 10 16.94 6.01 -15.24
C GLN A 10 17.96 5.91 -14.10
N ALA A 11 17.72 6.63 -13.00
CA ALA A 11 18.67 6.76 -11.87
C ALA A 11 19.10 5.39 -11.28
N HIS A 12 18.28 4.35 -11.41
CA HIS A 12 18.60 2.99 -10.95
C HIS A 12 19.73 2.31 -11.74
N LEU A 13 20.08 2.79 -12.94
CA LEU A 13 21.19 2.26 -13.72
C LEU A 13 22.56 2.77 -13.23
N LEU A 14 22.61 3.85 -12.46
CA LEU A 14 23.85 4.46 -11.97
C LEU A 14 24.41 3.80 -10.70
N LEU A 15 23.57 3.11 -9.93
CA LEU A 15 24.00 2.34 -8.75
C LEU A 15 24.79 1.07 -9.12
N ASN A 16 24.80 0.70 -10.41
CA ASN A 16 25.43 -0.52 -10.92
C ASN A 16 26.67 -0.26 -11.80
N LEU A 17 27.23 0.96 -11.84
CA LEU A 17 28.47 1.20 -12.58
C LEU A 17 29.67 0.59 -11.83
N PRO A 18 30.53 -0.18 -12.52
CA PRO A 18 31.73 -0.74 -11.91
C PRO A 18 32.67 0.39 -11.48
N LEU A 19 33.15 0.32 -10.23
CA LEU A 19 34.16 1.23 -9.66
C LEU A 19 35.41 1.25 -10.57
N PRO A 20 35.83 2.40 -11.11
CA PRO A 20 37.09 2.50 -11.80
C PRO A 20 38.24 2.23 -10.82
N ALA A 21 39.20 1.40 -11.22
CA ALA A 21 40.25 0.84 -10.35
C ALA A 21 41.16 1.88 -9.65
N SER A 22 41.07 3.17 -10.01
CA SER A 22 41.88 4.26 -9.47
C SER A 22 41.10 5.27 -8.63
N MET A 23 39.82 5.04 -8.33
CA MET A 23 38.95 6.01 -7.66
C MET A 23 38.59 5.55 -6.25
N SER A 24 38.70 6.45 -5.26
CA SER A 24 38.26 6.18 -3.89
C SER A 24 36.73 6.07 -3.83
N TYR A 25 36.23 5.22 -2.95
CA TYR A 25 34.79 5.01 -2.73
C TYR A 25 34.07 6.32 -2.35
N ILE A 26 34.75 7.20 -1.58
CA ILE A 26 34.22 8.51 -1.18
C ILE A 26 34.13 9.46 -2.38
N ASP A 27 35.11 9.43 -3.28
CA ASP A 27 35.11 10.28 -4.48
C ASP A 27 34.01 9.84 -5.46
N HIS A 28 33.72 8.54 -5.53
CA HIS A 28 32.64 8.00 -6.35
C HIS A 28 31.26 8.43 -5.83
N ILE A 29 31.04 8.41 -4.51
CA ILE A 29 29.80 8.90 -3.88
C ILE A 29 29.60 10.39 -4.15
N ASN A 30 30.65 11.20 -3.98
CA ASN A 30 30.58 12.65 -4.22
C ASN A 30 30.28 12.97 -5.70
N GLN A 31 30.80 12.16 -6.63
CA GLN A 31 30.54 12.32 -8.06
C GLN A 31 29.09 11.98 -8.43
N ILE A 32 28.49 10.95 -7.81
CA ILE A 32 27.07 10.60 -7.99
C ILE A 32 26.18 11.73 -7.44
N GLN A 33 26.52 12.30 -6.27
CA GLN A 33 25.77 13.40 -5.67
C GLN A 33 25.81 14.68 -6.52
N GLN A 34 26.99 15.07 -7.02
CA GLN A 34 27.13 16.21 -7.95
C GLN A 34 26.36 16.01 -9.26
N PHE A 35 26.24 14.77 -9.73
CA PHE A 35 25.48 14.47 -10.94
C PHE A 35 23.97 14.57 -10.71
N LEU A 36 23.47 14.10 -9.56
CA LEU A 36 22.06 14.20 -9.17
C LEU A 36 21.62 15.66 -8.97
N GLU A 37 22.51 16.54 -8.50
CA GLU A 37 22.25 17.98 -8.38
C GLU A 37 22.12 18.71 -9.74
N GLN A 38 22.65 18.14 -10.82
CA GLN A 38 22.58 18.73 -12.17
C GLN A 38 21.41 18.20 -13.02
N VAL A 39 20.63 17.23 -12.52
CA VAL A 39 19.43 16.74 -13.20
C VAL A 39 18.24 17.58 -12.73
N GLU A 40 17.76 18.49 -13.60
CA GLU A 40 16.50 19.19 -13.31
C GLU A 40 15.36 18.17 -13.14
N PRO A 41 14.46 18.36 -12.15
CA PRO A 41 13.31 17.50 -11.97
C PRO A 41 12.48 17.52 -13.26
N SER A 42 12.29 16.35 -13.87
CA SER A 42 11.56 16.24 -15.13
C SER A 42 10.14 16.77 -14.95
N THR A 43 9.88 17.97 -15.47
CA THR A 43 8.56 18.60 -15.55
C THR A 43 7.75 17.98 -16.70
N GLY A 44 7.54 16.67 -16.63
CA GLY A 44 6.53 16.02 -17.44
C GLY A 44 5.18 16.17 -16.76
N ARG A 45 4.34 17.14 -17.19
CA ARG A 45 2.93 17.14 -16.78
C ARG A 45 2.30 15.80 -17.21
N PRO A 46 1.68 15.03 -16.31
CA PRO A 46 0.87 13.90 -16.75
C PRO A 46 -0.26 14.42 -17.62
N VAL A 47 -0.49 13.75 -18.76
CA VAL A 47 -1.61 14.04 -19.64
C VAL A 47 -2.89 13.79 -18.84
N TRP A 48 -3.59 14.87 -18.52
CA TRP A 48 -4.88 14.85 -17.85
C TRP A 48 -5.91 14.17 -18.77
N VAL A 49 -6.35 12.97 -18.39
CA VAL A 49 -7.63 12.43 -18.86
C VAL A 49 -8.69 12.97 -17.88
N PRO A 50 -9.70 13.71 -18.35
CA PRO A 50 -10.76 14.21 -17.47
C PRO A 50 -11.37 13.08 -16.65
N ALA A 51 -11.46 13.28 -15.32
CA ALA A 51 -12.13 12.40 -14.37
C ALA A 51 -13.64 12.17 -14.64
N ASN A 52 -14.19 12.72 -15.73
CA ASN A 52 -15.62 12.75 -16.03
C ASN A 52 -16.14 11.59 -16.90
N LYS A 53 -15.53 10.39 -16.77
CA LYS A 53 -16.14 9.13 -17.25
C LYS A 53 -16.04 7.95 -16.27
N ILE A 54 -15.59 8.20 -15.03
CA ILE A 54 -15.67 7.23 -13.92
C ILE A 54 -16.69 7.71 -12.86
N ALA A 55 -17.24 8.92 -13.04
CA ALA A 55 -18.46 9.37 -12.40
C ALA A 55 -19.66 8.58 -12.94
N ALA A 56 -20.50 8.08 -12.03
CA ALA A 56 -21.66 7.21 -12.26
C ALA A 56 -21.34 5.71 -12.48
N ARG A 57 -20.89 5.04 -11.41
CA ARG A 57 -21.18 3.61 -11.27
C ARG A 57 -22.00 3.37 -10.00
N ALA A 58 -23.01 2.52 -10.17
CA ALA A 58 -23.86 1.97 -9.12
C ALA A 58 -23.01 1.48 -7.92
N PRO A 59 -23.59 1.37 -6.71
CA PRO A 59 -22.87 0.87 -5.54
C PRO A 59 -22.14 -0.43 -5.88
N ILE A 60 -20.81 -0.41 -5.69
CA ILE A 60 -19.91 -1.54 -5.87
C ILE A 60 -20.49 -2.72 -5.09
N THR A 61 -20.79 -3.81 -5.78
CA THR A 61 -21.43 -4.98 -5.18
C THR A 61 -20.44 -5.75 -4.30
N ALA A 62 -20.94 -6.66 -3.46
CA ALA A 62 -20.10 -7.57 -2.69
C ALA A 62 -19.09 -8.34 -3.58
N GLN A 63 -19.48 -8.67 -4.81
CA GLN A 63 -18.64 -9.33 -5.79
C GLN A 63 -17.49 -8.43 -6.25
N ASP A 64 -17.75 -7.15 -6.46
CA ASP A 64 -16.74 -6.19 -6.90
C ASP A 64 -15.70 -5.92 -5.79
N ALA A 65 -16.13 -5.89 -4.52
CA ALA A 65 -15.22 -5.77 -3.37
C ALA A 65 -14.22 -6.94 -3.28
N TYR A 66 -14.69 -8.18 -3.52
CA TYR A 66 -13.82 -9.35 -3.57
C TYR A 66 -12.85 -9.31 -4.77
N GLN A 67 -13.31 -8.89 -5.95
CA GLN A 67 -12.42 -8.78 -7.12
C GLN A 67 -11.37 -7.70 -6.93
N LEU A 68 -11.71 -6.56 -6.33
CA LEU A 68 -10.73 -5.52 -6.03
C LEU A 68 -9.69 -6.01 -5.00
N ALA A 69 -10.12 -6.73 -3.96
CA ALA A 69 -9.20 -7.34 -2.99
C ALA A 69 -8.22 -8.33 -3.66
N LYS A 70 -8.70 -9.09 -4.67
CA LYS A 70 -7.86 -9.97 -5.48
C LYS A 70 -6.80 -9.21 -6.28
N GLU A 71 -7.16 -8.13 -6.96
CA GLU A 71 -6.22 -7.31 -7.74
C GLU A 71 -5.17 -6.65 -6.83
N LEU A 72 -5.60 -6.06 -5.70
CA LEU A 72 -4.68 -5.49 -4.70
C LEU A 72 -3.71 -6.54 -4.15
N THR A 73 -4.21 -7.75 -3.88
CA THR A 73 -3.38 -8.87 -3.41
C THR A 73 -2.37 -9.32 -4.47
N SER A 74 -2.78 -9.42 -5.75
CA SER A 74 -1.84 -9.75 -6.84
C SER A 74 -0.71 -8.73 -6.90
N LEU A 75 -1.06 -7.44 -6.96
CA LEU A 75 -0.10 -6.35 -7.06
C LEU A 75 0.88 -6.33 -5.87
N GLU A 76 0.36 -6.33 -4.64
CA GLU A 76 1.23 -6.30 -3.45
C GLU A 76 2.09 -7.56 -3.34
N SER A 77 1.57 -8.73 -3.71
CA SER A 77 2.35 -9.97 -3.66
C SER A 77 3.53 -9.98 -4.64
N GLU A 78 3.36 -9.40 -5.83
CA GLU A 78 4.42 -9.30 -6.84
C GLU A 78 5.54 -8.37 -6.41
N ILE A 79 5.20 -7.30 -5.68
CA ILE A 79 6.21 -6.41 -5.09
C ILE A 79 6.89 -7.13 -3.92
N TYR A 80 6.12 -7.73 -3.01
CA TYR A 80 6.65 -8.43 -1.84
C TYR A 80 7.61 -9.55 -2.21
N LEU A 81 7.34 -10.33 -3.26
CA LEU A 81 8.24 -11.39 -3.75
C LEU A 81 9.57 -10.86 -4.31
N ARG A 82 9.65 -9.58 -4.67
CA ARG A 82 10.89 -8.95 -5.13
C ARG A 82 11.72 -8.34 -4.00
N ILE A 83 11.14 -8.17 -2.81
CA ILE A 83 11.86 -7.61 -1.66
C ILE A 83 13.00 -8.54 -1.27
N THR A 84 14.21 -7.98 -1.20
CA THR A 84 15.42 -8.72 -0.89
C THR A 84 15.83 -8.55 0.57
N ARG A 85 16.65 -9.48 1.04
CA ARG A 85 17.26 -9.39 2.37
C ARG A 85 18.09 -8.14 2.56
N ASP A 86 18.85 -7.77 1.53
CA ASP A 86 19.75 -6.62 1.58
C ASP A 86 18.93 -5.32 1.74
N GLU A 87 17.84 -5.15 0.99
CA GLU A 87 16.93 -4.01 1.16
C GLU A 87 16.42 -3.88 2.60
N CYS A 88 16.07 -4.98 3.27
CA CYS A 88 15.64 -4.97 4.67
C CYS A 88 16.78 -4.68 5.66
N LEU A 89 17.96 -5.27 5.46
CA LEU A 89 19.09 -5.11 6.38
C LEU A 89 19.73 -3.72 6.28
N TRP A 90 19.76 -3.12 5.08
CA TRP A 90 20.32 -1.79 4.85
C TRP A 90 19.33 -0.67 5.15
N TYR A 91 18.04 -0.97 5.34
CA TYR A 91 16.99 0.00 5.68
C TYR A 91 17.39 1.03 6.77
N PRO A 92 18.01 0.64 7.90
CA PRO A 92 18.34 1.59 8.97
C PRO A 92 19.43 2.59 8.57
N LEU A 93 20.23 2.26 7.55
CA LEU A 93 21.41 3.01 7.11
C LEU A 93 21.10 3.90 5.91
N VAL A 94 20.34 3.39 4.94
CA VAL A 94 20.08 4.08 3.66
C VAL A 94 18.61 4.40 3.41
N GLY A 95 17.72 3.99 4.31
CA GLY A 95 16.27 4.06 4.10
C GLY A 95 15.75 2.96 3.19
N ALA A 96 14.47 3.07 2.82
CA ALA A 96 13.86 2.13 1.88
C ALA A 96 14.44 2.31 0.47
N SER A 97 14.68 1.21 -0.23
CA SER A 97 15.13 1.20 -1.62
C SER A 97 14.50 0.04 -2.40
N GLY A 98 14.48 0.15 -3.73
CA GLY A 98 14.02 -0.89 -4.63
C GLY A 98 12.60 -1.38 -4.33
N ALA A 99 12.41 -2.70 -4.23
CA ALA A 99 11.09 -3.30 -4.02
C ALA A 99 10.51 -2.99 -2.63
N LEU A 100 11.36 -2.76 -1.63
CA LEU A 100 10.93 -2.33 -0.30
C LEU A 100 10.31 -0.94 -0.36
N GLU A 101 10.95 0.00 -1.06
CA GLU A 101 10.42 1.36 -1.27
C GLU A 101 9.11 1.33 -2.06
N GLU A 102 9.06 0.57 -3.16
CA GLU A 102 7.85 0.41 -3.97
C GLU A 102 6.66 -0.08 -3.14
N SER A 103 6.89 -1.03 -2.21
CA SER A 103 5.84 -1.55 -1.35
C SER A 103 5.34 -0.51 -0.33
N LEU A 104 6.23 0.30 0.24
CA LEU A 104 5.84 1.38 1.17
C LEU A 104 5.09 2.50 0.46
N GLN A 105 5.53 2.86 -0.76
CA GLN A 105 4.83 3.81 -1.60
C GLN A 105 3.44 3.31 -1.99
N LEU A 106 3.30 2.02 -2.33
CA LEU A 106 2.00 1.42 -2.61
C LEU A 106 1.06 1.48 -1.40
N GLN A 107 1.53 1.15 -0.20
CA GLN A 107 0.72 1.26 1.02
C GLN A 107 0.26 2.70 1.28
N SER A 108 1.15 3.67 1.07
CA SER A 108 0.83 5.10 1.20
C SER A 108 -0.22 5.55 0.17
N LYS A 109 -0.12 5.08 -1.08
CA LYS A 109 -1.10 5.33 -2.15
C LYS A 109 -2.45 4.70 -1.85
N ILE A 110 -2.48 3.46 -1.38
CA ILE A 110 -3.71 2.77 -0.99
C ILE A 110 -4.40 3.52 0.15
N GLU A 111 -3.65 3.89 1.20
CA GLU A 111 -4.20 4.68 2.30
C GLU A 111 -4.79 6.01 1.80
N SER A 112 -4.06 6.71 0.95
CA SER A 112 -4.48 7.98 0.36
C SER A 112 -5.76 7.82 -0.47
N TRP A 113 -5.84 6.74 -1.25
CA TRP A 113 -7.04 6.40 -2.01
C TRP A 113 -8.23 6.10 -1.10
N VAL A 114 -8.03 5.34 -0.03
CA VAL A 114 -9.08 5.06 0.97
C VAL A 114 -9.59 6.36 1.57
N LEU A 115 -8.70 7.20 2.10
CA LEU A 115 -9.07 8.46 2.76
C LEU A 115 -9.84 9.41 1.84
N THR A 116 -9.30 9.66 0.64
CA THR A 116 -9.94 10.55 -0.34
C THR A 116 -11.29 10.02 -0.79
N SER A 117 -11.40 8.71 -1.06
CA SER A 117 -12.66 8.08 -1.47
C SER A 117 -13.75 8.14 -0.40
N LEU A 118 -13.39 8.14 0.89
CA LEU A 118 -14.35 8.22 2.00
C LEU A 118 -14.85 9.65 2.25
N LEU A 119 -14.03 10.65 1.93
CA LEU A 119 -14.34 12.07 2.10
C LEU A 119 -14.92 12.73 0.85
N GLU A 120 -14.94 12.01 -0.28
CA GLU A 120 -15.53 12.45 -1.54
C GLU A 120 -17.05 12.68 -1.44
N PRO A 121 -17.88 11.74 -0.92
CA PRO A 121 -19.33 11.93 -0.91
C PRO A 121 -19.80 12.98 0.11
N ASP A 122 -20.68 13.88 -0.31
CA ASP A 122 -21.28 14.91 0.56
C ASP A 122 -22.40 14.34 1.46
N GLN A 123 -23.12 13.33 0.97
CA GLN A 123 -24.21 12.70 1.72
C GLN A 123 -23.69 11.66 2.72
N VAL A 124 -24.29 11.60 3.90
CA VAL A 124 -23.86 10.71 5.00
C VAL A 124 -24.03 9.25 4.61
N GLU A 125 -25.14 8.91 3.97
CA GLU A 125 -25.50 7.57 3.54
C GLU A 125 -24.52 7.04 2.50
N ASP A 126 -24.12 7.87 1.54
CA ASP A 126 -23.16 7.51 0.50
C ASP A 126 -21.75 7.32 1.09
N ARG A 127 -21.35 8.15 2.06
CA ARG A 127 -20.09 7.95 2.80
C ARG A 127 -20.11 6.66 3.60
N ALA A 128 -21.19 6.38 4.31
CA ALA A 128 -21.34 5.16 5.10
C ALA A 128 -21.29 3.92 4.20
N ALA A 129 -21.94 3.95 3.04
CA ALA A 129 -21.88 2.89 2.04
C ALA A 129 -20.45 2.68 1.51
N ARG A 130 -19.69 3.77 1.27
CA ARG A 130 -18.27 3.68 0.87
C ARG A 130 -17.40 3.10 1.98
N PHE A 131 -17.65 3.45 3.24
CA PHE A 131 -16.99 2.84 4.40
C PHE A 131 -17.23 1.34 4.45
N ASP A 132 -18.49 0.93 4.33
CA ASP A 132 -18.90 -0.47 4.33
C ASP A 132 -18.25 -1.26 3.19
N GLN A 133 -18.07 -0.64 2.01
CA GLN A 133 -17.33 -1.24 0.89
C GLN A 133 -15.86 -1.49 1.26
N TRP A 134 -15.16 -0.51 1.85
CA TRP A 134 -13.77 -0.69 2.28
C TRP A 134 -13.62 -1.70 3.42
N ILE A 135 -14.59 -1.80 4.32
CA ILE A 135 -14.65 -2.86 5.34
C ILE A 135 -14.69 -4.24 4.68
N MET A 136 -15.53 -4.41 3.64
CA MET A 136 -15.59 -5.66 2.88
C MET A 136 -14.28 -5.97 2.14
N ILE A 137 -13.68 -4.98 1.49
CA ILE A 137 -12.40 -5.15 0.79
C ILE A 137 -11.32 -5.61 1.78
N ALA A 138 -11.19 -4.94 2.93
CA ALA A 138 -10.23 -5.32 3.98
C ALA A 138 -10.46 -6.75 4.49
N PHE A 139 -11.73 -7.13 4.67
CA PHE A 139 -12.10 -8.50 5.06
C PHE A 139 -11.69 -9.55 4.02
N HIS A 140 -11.88 -9.24 2.73
CA HIS A 140 -11.44 -10.12 1.65
C HIS A 140 -9.91 -10.18 1.52
N CYS A 141 -9.20 -9.06 1.64
CA CYS A 141 -7.73 -9.02 1.66
C CYS A 141 -7.19 -9.91 2.77
N ARG A 142 -7.74 -9.80 3.98
CA ARG A 142 -7.37 -10.67 5.10
C ARG A 142 -7.60 -12.16 4.79
N LYS A 143 -8.74 -12.52 4.20
CA LYS A 143 -9.04 -13.91 3.79
C LYS A 143 -8.07 -14.44 2.73
N LEU A 144 -7.59 -13.57 1.84
CA LEU A 144 -6.60 -13.89 0.81
C LEU A 144 -5.16 -13.94 1.36
N GLY A 145 -4.95 -13.65 2.65
CA GLY A 145 -3.63 -13.57 3.26
C GLY A 145 -2.91 -12.25 3.03
N ASN A 146 -3.56 -11.27 2.39
CA ASN A 146 -3.04 -9.93 2.23
C ASN A 146 -3.30 -9.11 3.50
N LEU A 147 -2.38 -9.23 4.45
CA LEU A 147 -2.42 -8.50 5.70
C LEU A 147 -1.92 -7.06 5.53
N SER A 148 -1.03 -6.82 4.57
CA SER A 148 -0.54 -5.48 4.20
C SER A 148 -1.69 -4.53 3.83
N THR A 149 -2.41 -4.75 2.73
CA THR A 149 -3.58 -3.92 2.38
C THR A 149 -4.61 -3.83 3.51
N ALA A 150 -4.90 -4.95 4.19
CA ALA A 150 -5.90 -4.97 5.26
C ALA A 150 -5.51 -4.06 6.44
N CYS A 151 -4.23 -4.06 6.85
CA CYS A 151 -3.70 -3.13 7.85
C CYS A 151 -3.77 -1.69 7.36
N THR A 152 -3.39 -1.43 6.10
CA THR A 152 -3.40 -0.10 5.50
C THR A 152 -4.80 0.53 5.52
N ILE A 153 -5.85 -0.23 5.16
CA ILE A 153 -7.24 0.24 5.22
C ILE A 153 -7.65 0.55 6.68
N LEU A 154 -7.30 -0.32 7.62
CA LEU A 154 -7.60 -0.08 9.04
C LEU A 154 -6.86 1.14 9.59
N ARG A 155 -5.62 1.37 9.15
CA ARG A 155 -4.81 2.54 9.48
C ARG A 155 -5.46 3.83 8.97
N ALA A 156 -6.00 3.81 7.75
CA ALA A 156 -6.80 4.91 7.20
C ALA A 156 -8.03 5.21 8.09
N PHE A 157 -8.81 4.21 8.46
CA PHE A 157 -10.01 4.40 9.31
C PHE A 157 -9.69 4.98 10.69
N ARG A 158 -8.48 4.74 11.18
CA ARG A 158 -7.99 5.23 12.47
C ARG A 158 -7.50 6.67 12.44
N ARG A 159 -7.33 7.28 11.25
CA ARG A 159 -6.99 8.71 11.11
C ARG A 159 -8.00 9.56 11.87
N GLN A 160 -7.50 10.57 12.58
CA GLN A 160 -8.32 11.41 13.45
C GLN A 160 -9.45 12.10 12.68
N ALA A 161 -9.20 12.50 11.44
CA ALA A 161 -10.19 13.06 10.52
C ALA A 161 -11.45 12.18 10.42
N LEU A 162 -11.29 10.90 10.07
CA LEU A 162 -12.42 9.98 9.95
C LEU A 162 -13.08 9.67 11.31
N ARG A 163 -12.29 9.56 12.39
CA ARG A 163 -12.84 9.35 13.74
C ARG A 163 -13.76 10.47 14.23
N ARG A 164 -13.70 11.67 13.64
CA ARG A 164 -14.57 12.81 13.98
C ARG A 164 -15.95 12.73 13.32
N LEU A 165 -16.13 11.94 12.26
CA LEU A 165 -17.39 11.77 11.52
C LEU A 165 -18.31 10.76 12.22
N ARG A 166 -18.83 11.15 13.40
CA ARG A 166 -19.64 10.26 14.25
C ARG A 166 -20.99 9.92 13.63
N VAL A 167 -21.59 10.84 12.86
CA VAL A 167 -22.87 10.57 12.21
C VAL A 167 -22.67 9.57 11.09
N THR A 168 -21.67 9.76 10.21
CA THR A 168 -21.29 8.73 9.22
C THR A 168 -21.02 7.38 9.89
N SER A 169 -20.29 7.36 11.01
CA SER A 169 -20.03 6.11 11.73
C SER A 169 -21.30 5.42 12.25
N ALA A 170 -22.35 6.16 12.60
CA ALA A 170 -23.61 5.57 13.08
C ALA A 170 -24.46 4.96 11.96
N TYR A 171 -24.21 5.34 10.71
CA TYR A 171 -24.90 4.84 9.52
C TYR A 171 -24.25 3.58 8.94
N LEU A 172 -23.14 3.11 9.51
CA LEU A 172 -22.47 1.90 9.04
C LEU A 172 -23.33 0.67 9.30
N THR A 173 -23.40 -0.24 8.33
CA THR A 173 -24.12 -1.50 8.50
C THR A 173 -23.21 -2.64 8.92
N ARG A 174 -21.88 -2.49 8.77
CA ARG A 174 -20.90 -3.55 9.00
C ARG A 174 -20.03 -3.36 10.24
N HIS A 175 -20.60 -2.80 11.31
CA HIS A 175 -19.91 -2.60 12.59
C HIS A 175 -19.23 -3.87 13.13
N GLN A 176 -19.93 -5.02 13.08
CA GLN A 176 -19.38 -6.29 13.55
C GLN A 176 -18.16 -6.75 12.75
N ALA A 177 -18.21 -6.62 11.42
CA ALA A 177 -17.07 -6.99 10.56
C ALA A 177 -15.87 -6.06 10.78
N LEU A 178 -16.11 -4.77 11.01
CA LEU A 178 -15.07 -3.82 11.38
C LEU A 178 -14.43 -4.16 12.73
N GLU A 179 -15.25 -4.49 13.74
CA GLU A 179 -14.76 -4.88 15.07
C GLU A 179 -13.94 -6.19 15.00
N GLU A 180 -14.41 -7.19 14.25
CA GLU A 180 -13.65 -8.42 13.97
C GLU A 180 -12.28 -8.09 13.34
N LEU A 181 -12.27 -7.24 12.31
CA LEU A 181 -11.04 -6.82 11.65
C LEU A 181 -10.09 -6.11 12.61
N GLN A 182 -10.59 -5.20 13.44
CA GLN A 182 -9.80 -4.46 14.43
C GLN A 182 -9.21 -5.39 15.51
N ASN A 183 -9.96 -6.40 15.95
CA ASN A 183 -9.50 -7.36 16.96
C ASN A 183 -8.42 -8.33 16.42
N LEU A 184 -8.48 -8.63 15.12
CA LEU A 184 -7.60 -9.60 14.46
C LEU A 184 -6.34 -8.93 13.87
N ILE A 185 -6.48 -7.69 13.45
CA ILE A 185 -5.42 -6.85 12.91
C ILE A 185 -5.43 -5.59 13.79
N ASN A 186 -4.77 -5.68 14.95
CA ASN A 186 -4.63 -4.54 15.84
C ASN A 186 -3.24 -3.89 15.67
N PRO A 187 -3.10 -2.83 14.85
CA PRO A 187 -1.87 -2.04 14.77
C PRO A 187 -1.48 -1.32 16.07
N TYR A 188 -2.34 -1.30 17.10
CA TYR A 188 -2.05 -0.62 18.37
C TYR A 188 -1.39 -1.52 19.43
N ASP A 189 -1.29 -2.83 19.16
CA ASP A 189 -0.54 -3.77 20.01
C ASP A 189 0.89 -3.95 19.44
N ASP A 190 1.50 -2.90 18.89
CA ASP A 190 2.80 -2.94 18.19
C ASP A 190 2.92 -4.09 17.17
N TYR A 191 1.81 -4.39 16.49
CA TYR A 191 1.68 -5.49 15.53
C TYR A 191 1.97 -6.91 16.08
N GLU A 192 2.12 -7.12 17.39
CA GLU A 192 2.49 -8.42 17.97
C GLU A 192 1.60 -9.56 17.48
N ARG A 193 0.27 -9.36 17.45
CA ARG A 193 -0.69 -10.36 16.98
C ARG A 193 -0.53 -10.68 15.50
N VAL A 194 -0.21 -9.67 14.69
CA VAL A 194 -0.01 -9.82 13.26
C VAL A 194 1.29 -10.56 12.99
N VAL A 195 2.37 -10.19 13.70
CA VAL A 195 3.66 -10.90 13.65
C VAL A 195 3.50 -12.35 14.10
N ALA A 196 2.73 -12.61 15.17
CA ALA A 196 2.44 -13.96 15.64
C ALA A 196 1.58 -14.77 14.64
N LEU A 197 0.61 -14.13 13.97
CA LEU A 197 -0.19 -14.76 12.92
C LEU A 197 0.67 -15.13 11.71
N VAL A 198 1.58 -14.23 11.30
CA VAL A 198 2.56 -14.50 10.24
C VAL A 198 3.51 -15.61 10.68
N ALA A 199 3.99 -15.61 11.92
CA ALA A 199 4.88 -16.65 12.44
C ALA A 199 4.26 -18.05 12.45
N ALA A 200 2.94 -18.16 12.56
CA ALA A 200 2.22 -19.43 12.70
C ALA A 200 2.23 -20.25 11.39
N PRO A 201 3.00 -21.35 11.28
CA PRO A 201 3.20 -22.07 10.01
C PRO A 201 1.92 -22.76 9.51
N ARG A 202 1.04 -23.17 10.45
CA ARG A 202 -0.17 -23.96 10.17
C ARG A 202 -1.42 -23.12 9.87
N LYS A 203 -1.38 -21.81 10.11
CA LYS A 203 -2.56 -20.93 10.00
C LYS A 203 -2.55 -20.06 8.75
N LEU A 204 -1.37 -19.70 8.25
CA LEU A 204 -1.22 -18.82 7.10
C LEU A 204 -0.06 -19.32 6.23
N THR A 205 -0.44 -20.19 5.28
CA THR A 205 0.46 -20.87 4.35
C THR A 205 1.08 -19.90 3.34
N TRP A 206 0.36 -18.84 2.99
CA TRP A 206 0.81 -17.71 2.16
C TRP A 206 0.26 -16.41 2.74
N CYS A 207 1.09 -15.37 2.77
CA CYS A 207 0.64 -14.05 3.19
C CYS A 207 1.53 -12.94 2.65
N VAL A 208 0.93 -11.77 2.45
CA VAL A 208 1.65 -10.51 2.28
C VAL A 208 1.66 -9.81 3.66
N PRO A 209 2.78 -9.85 4.40
CA PRO A 209 2.89 -9.20 5.70
C PRO A 209 2.86 -7.68 5.58
N PRO A 210 2.25 -6.94 6.54
CA PRO A 210 2.33 -5.47 6.55
C PRO A 210 3.75 -5.03 6.88
N LEU A 211 4.38 -4.26 5.99
CA LEU A 211 5.75 -3.79 6.18
C LEU A 211 5.89 -2.91 7.43
N ASP A 212 4.88 -2.08 7.72
CA ASP A 212 4.80 -1.23 8.90
C ASP A 212 5.11 -1.98 10.21
N ALA A 213 4.74 -3.27 10.29
CA ALA A 213 4.99 -4.12 11.45
C ALA A 213 6.45 -4.55 11.63
N TYR A 214 7.24 -4.49 10.55
CA TYR A 214 8.60 -5.00 10.49
C TYR A 214 9.64 -3.89 10.35
N ILE A 215 9.25 -2.65 10.02
CA ILE A 215 10.16 -1.49 9.90
C ILE A 215 10.98 -1.25 11.18
N ASP A 216 10.34 -1.27 12.35
CA ASP A 216 11.03 -1.11 13.63
C ASP A 216 11.99 -2.27 13.90
N CYS A 217 11.60 -3.48 13.50
CA CYS A 217 12.44 -4.66 13.59
C CYS A 217 13.65 -4.59 12.64
N PHE A 218 13.51 -4.01 11.46
CA PHE A 218 14.62 -3.75 10.55
C PHE A 218 15.58 -2.73 11.17
N SER A 219 15.03 -1.66 11.76
CA SER A 219 15.77 -0.58 12.45
C SER A 219 16.62 -1.07 13.62
N THR A 220 16.18 -2.11 14.33
CA THR A 220 16.92 -2.73 15.45
C THR A 220 17.94 -3.79 15.02
N GLY A 221 18.07 -4.09 13.71
CA GLY A 221 19.11 -4.96 13.16
C GLY A 221 18.92 -6.46 13.40
N GLY A 222 17.71 -6.91 13.75
CA GLY A 222 17.42 -8.31 14.04
C GLY A 222 17.38 -9.19 12.79
N SER A 223 18.50 -9.80 12.40
CA SER A 223 18.58 -10.74 11.24
C SER A 223 17.53 -11.86 11.29
N ALA A 224 17.18 -12.34 12.49
CA ALA A 224 16.14 -13.37 12.67
C ALA A 224 14.74 -12.89 12.26
N THR A 225 14.42 -11.62 12.47
CA THR A 225 13.12 -11.04 12.11
C THR A 225 13.03 -10.76 10.62
N VAL A 226 14.14 -10.34 10.00
CA VAL A 226 14.24 -10.25 8.53
C VAL A 226 14.03 -11.62 7.89
N GLU A 227 14.66 -12.67 8.42
CA GLU A 227 14.46 -14.03 7.95
C GLU A 227 13.02 -14.52 8.14
N GLN A 228 12.39 -14.21 9.28
CA GLN A 228 10.98 -14.51 9.51
C GLN A 228 10.07 -13.83 8.48
N PHE A 229 10.35 -12.56 8.16
CA PHE A 229 9.63 -11.80 7.15
C PHE A 229 9.81 -12.41 5.77
N LEU A 230 11.04 -12.71 5.33
CA LEU A 230 11.33 -13.26 4.00
C LEU A 230 10.94 -14.74 3.86
N ARG A 231 10.88 -15.50 4.95
CA ARG A 231 10.45 -16.91 4.93
C ARG A 231 9.06 -17.10 4.34
N LYS A 232 8.22 -16.07 4.31
CA LYS A 232 6.89 -16.14 3.67
C LYS A 232 6.92 -15.95 2.15
N GLN A 233 8.07 -15.61 1.57
CA GLN A 233 8.31 -15.66 0.13
C GLN A 233 8.61 -17.10 -0.34
N THR A 234 9.19 -17.94 0.52
CA THR A 234 9.63 -19.30 0.17
C THR A 234 8.72 -20.36 0.78
N PHE A 235 8.33 -21.35 -0.02
CA PHE A 235 7.53 -22.47 0.44
C PHE A 235 8.43 -23.68 0.75
N SER A 236 8.18 -24.36 1.87
CA SER A 236 8.70 -25.71 2.12
C SER A 236 7.51 -26.66 2.22
N ASP A 237 7.17 -27.34 1.12
CA ASP A 237 6.31 -28.53 1.12
C ASP A 237 7.06 -29.61 1.88
N SER A 238 6.71 -29.79 3.16
CA SER A 238 7.14 -31.00 3.89
C SER A 238 6.21 -32.18 3.59
N ASP A 239 5.05 -31.94 2.98
CA ASP A 239 3.99 -32.93 2.85
C ASP A 239 3.46 -32.97 1.40
N GLY A 240 4.18 -33.69 0.54
CA GLY A 240 3.63 -34.48 -0.57
C GLY A 240 2.90 -33.75 -1.71
N GLU A 241 3.48 -33.87 -2.91
CA GLU A 241 2.80 -33.91 -4.21
C GLU A 241 1.68 -32.87 -4.44
N ASP A 242 2.05 -31.65 -4.87
CA ASP A 242 1.42 -30.98 -6.01
C ASP A 242 2.16 -29.69 -6.39
N ALA A 243 2.76 -29.71 -7.59
CA ALA A 243 3.31 -28.62 -8.41
C ALA A 243 3.60 -27.24 -7.76
N ALA A 244 4.89 -26.98 -7.60
CA ALA A 244 5.50 -25.68 -7.41
C ALA A 244 5.08 -24.67 -8.51
N GLY A 245 4.26 -23.69 -8.12
CA GLY A 245 3.96 -22.49 -8.89
C GLY A 245 3.46 -21.38 -7.96
N PRO A 246 3.69 -20.08 -8.27
CA PRO A 246 3.24 -18.99 -7.41
C PRO A 246 1.70 -19.01 -7.33
N ARG A 247 1.14 -19.31 -6.14
CA ARG A 247 -0.31 -19.31 -5.89
C ARG A 247 -0.99 -17.94 -6.12
N TYR A 248 -0.20 -16.90 -6.41
CA TYR A 248 -0.70 -15.61 -6.92
C TYR A 248 -1.07 -15.62 -8.41
N ALA A 249 -1.26 -16.79 -9.04
CA ALA A 249 -1.95 -16.93 -10.32
C ALA A 249 -3.46 -16.62 -10.19
N ILE A 250 -3.76 -15.45 -9.62
CA ILE A 250 -5.10 -14.91 -9.54
C ILE A 250 -5.45 -14.45 -10.95
N LYS A 251 -6.49 -15.05 -11.54
CA LYS A 251 -7.00 -14.57 -12.83
C LYS A 251 -7.38 -13.11 -12.70
N ARG A 252 -6.59 -12.24 -13.33
CA ARG A 252 -6.75 -10.80 -13.34
C ARG A 252 -7.97 -10.41 -14.15
N ASN A 253 -8.64 -9.37 -13.69
CA ASN A 253 -9.69 -8.68 -14.44
C ASN A 253 -9.08 -7.38 -14.98
N GLU A 254 -8.76 -7.36 -16.28
CA GLU A 254 -8.10 -6.23 -16.94
C GLU A 254 -8.80 -4.89 -16.69
N PHE A 255 -10.13 -4.88 -16.66
CA PHE A 255 -10.91 -3.67 -16.40
C PHE A 255 -10.70 -3.18 -14.96
N LEU A 256 -10.83 -4.07 -13.97
CA LEU A 256 -10.68 -3.69 -12.56
C LEU A 256 -9.22 -3.35 -12.23
N GLN A 257 -8.27 -4.03 -12.88
CA GLN A 257 -6.87 -3.71 -12.79
C GLN A 257 -6.60 -2.29 -13.32
N ALA A 258 -7.13 -1.93 -14.49
CA ALA A 258 -6.98 -0.57 -15.03
C ALA A 258 -7.63 0.49 -14.12
N TYR A 259 -8.81 0.20 -13.58
CA TYR A 259 -9.46 1.07 -12.59
C TYR A 259 -8.60 1.27 -11.34
N MET A 260 -8.10 0.18 -10.77
CA MET A 260 -7.24 0.20 -9.59
C MET A 260 -5.95 0.99 -9.86
N MET A 261 -5.27 0.73 -10.97
CA MET A 261 -4.04 1.44 -11.32
C MET A 261 -4.29 2.95 -11.52
N ASN A 262 -5.36 3.33 -12.22
CA ASN A 262 -5.73 4.74 -12.37
C ASN A 262 -6.02 5.41 -11.02
N ALA A 263 -6.68 4.70 -10.09
CA ALA A 263 -6.96 5.22 -8.75
C ALA A 263 -5.68 5.38 -7.92
N LEU A 264 -4.76 4.42 -8.01
CA LEU A 264 -3.44 4.48 -7.33
C LEU A 264 -2.53 5.56 -7.93
N ASP A 265 -2.63 5.84 -9.23
CA ASP A 265 -1.87 6.90 -9.88
C ASP A 265 -2.44 8.30 -9.57
N ALA A 266 -3.77 8.40 -9.41
CA ALA A 266 -4.42 9.62 -8.94
C ALA A 266 -4.21 9.86 -7.44
N ALA A 267 -3.86 8.83 -6.68
CA ALA A 267 -3.61 8.93 -5.24
C ALA A 267 -2.26 9.63 -4.98
N SER A 268 -2.31 10.94 -4.81
CA SER A 268 -1.22 11.72 -4.22
C SER A 268 -1.18 11.51 -2.70
N PRO A 269 0.00 11.69 -2.05
CA PRO A 269 0.07 11.77 -0.60
C PRO A 269 -0.98 12.74 -0.08
N VAL A 270 -1.82 12.28 0.85
CA VAL A 270 -2.89 13.12 1.37
C VAL A 270 -2.29 14.27 2.16
N ASP A 271 -2.64 15.48 1.74
CA ASP A 271 -2.38 16.69 2.51
C ASP A 271 -3.28 16.66 3.77
N GLU A 272 -2.65 16.63 4.93
CA GLU A 272 -3.35 16.61 6.22
C GLU A 272 -4.20 17.86 6.43
N ASP A 273 -3.78 19.01 5.91
CA ASP A 273 -4.56 20.24 6.01
C ASP A 273 -5.84 20.14 5.18
N TRP A 274 -5.75 19.55 3.99
CA TRP A 274 -6.91 19.25 3.16
C TRP A 274 -7.85 18.24 3.84
N LEU A 275 -7.29 17.16 4.41
CA LEU A 275 -8.05 16.12 5.11
C LEU A 275 -8.84 16.72 6.28
N ASP A 276 -8.19 17.56 7.10
CA ASP A 276 -8.81 18.23 8.23
C ASP A 276 -9.84 19.28 7.78
N ALA A 277 -9.57 20.04 6.72
CA ALA A 277 -10.51 21.00 6.16
C ALA A 277 -11.79 20.31 5.65
N ARG A 278 -11.63 19.29 4.80
CA ARG A 278 -12.75 18.54 4.24
C ARG A 278 -13.58 17.86 5.33
N THR A 279 -12.93 17.29 6.33
CA THR A 279 -13.60 16.69 7.48
C THR A 279 -14.42 17.72 8.27
N ARG A 280 -13.90 18.94 8.47
CA ARG A 280 -14.64 20.01 9.15
C ARG A 280 -15.90 20.41 8.38
N GLU A 281 -15.81 20.52 7.06
CA GLU A 281 -16.97 20.80 6.19
C GLU A 281 -18.04 19.72 6.34
N LEU A 282 -17.66 18.45 6.20
CA LEU A 282 -18.59 17.32 6.31
C LEU A 282 -19.20 17.23 7.70
N LYS A 283 -18.42 17.48 8.76
CA LYS A 283 -18.93 17.51 10.13
C LYS A 283 -19.93 18.63 10.36
N ALA A 284 -19.73 19.81 9.76
CA ALA A 284 -20.70 20.89 9.81
C ALA A 284 -22.01 20.53 9.09
N ALA A 285 -21.92 19.83 7.96
CA ALA A 285 -23.07 19.28 7.26
C ALA A 285 -23.81 18.23 8.11
N GLU A 286 -23.08 17.32 8.76
CA GLU A 286 -23.64 16.32 9.69
C GLU A 286 -24.37 16.94 10.89
N ALA A 287 -23.83 18.02 11.45
CA ALA A 287 -24.46 18.73 12.57
C ALA A 287 -25.80 19.36 12.21
N SER A 288 -26.07 19.59 10.93
CA SER A 288 -27.36 20.11 10.45
C SER A 288 -28.45 19.03 10.33
N LEU A 289 -28.08 17.75 10.50
CA LEU A 289 -28.98 16.60 10.42
C LEU A 289 -29.43 16.08 11.80
N LEU A 290 -28.84 16.60 12.89
CA LEU A 290 -29.14 16.27 14.29
C LEU A 290 -30.06 17.33 14.91
#